data_AF-A0A2T7NWH8-F1
#
_entry.id   AF-A0A2T7NWH8-F1
#
_cell.length_a   1.000
_cell.length_b   1.000
_cell.length_c   1.000
_cell.angle_alpha   90.00
_cell.angle_beta   90.00
_cell.angle_gamma   90.00
#
_symmetry.space_group_name_H-M   'P 1'
#
loop_
_entity.id
_entity.type
_entity.pdbx_description
1 polymer ?
#
loop_
_entity_poly.entity_id
_entity_poly.type
_entity_poly.pdbx_seq_one_letter_code
_entity_poly.pdbx_strand_id
1 'polypeptide(L)'
;MHLQQEANQKIAELAEKAHTEAIVNLDETTKSVYKENVRLTEALNYHMKEGDFLKKERERLTKETEKLKDEKEIKDLVVQEKIVQNKQQKELIKELQEKVQTLEKALSHVIQEFETEKQLITVNARTESEAARIELSKLQRVIEMKTKEMNKVKHLAKNILDQRTELERFFLESLEQVKQEIIANQTQYRRDAQAAYQQKMMAAHAGRGEYPKIRTFGNTETSTNSVFKDMEAAERLYGLTGKVDVGDLTWEQKEKVLRYLFARMNGMQQSSASFPKQPILPAIGNSNQSALKPTEETDEDTDKTFITQVNMDFKAVEALQSVIVNLGQAPQSAVKVQEAHV
;
A
#
# COMPACT_ATOMS: atom_id res chain seq x y z
N MET A 1 -112.72 50.53 21.12
CA MET A 1 -111.85 51.12 20.09
C MET A 1 -112.54 51.42 18.76
N HIS A 2 -113.65 50.77 18.40
CA HIS A 2 -114.34 51.07 17.13
C HIS A 2 -115.00 52.46 17.07
N LEU A 3 -115.59 52.93 18.17
CA LEU A 3 -116.30 54.22 18.22
C LEU A 3 -115.38 55.43 18.07
N GLN A 4 -114.11 55.31 18.50
CA GLN A 4 -113.14 56.40 18.46
C GLN A 4 -112.51 56.54 17.07
N GLN A 5 -112.34 55.43 16.36
CA GLN A 5 -111.86 55.42 14.98
C GLN A 5 -112.97 55.88 14.02
N GLU A 6 -114.22 55.50 14.27
CA GLU A 6 -115.39 55.95 13.52
C GLU A 6 -115.75 57.42 13.79
N ALA A 7 -115.56 57.90 15.04
CA ALA A 7 -115.66 59.33 15.36
C ALA A 7 -114.53 60.13 14.71
N ASN A 8 -113.29 59.65 14.73
CA ASN A 8 -112.18 60.29 14.00
C ASN A 8 -112.42 60.32 12.49
N GLN A 9 -113.02 59.27 11.93
CA GLN A 9 -113.37 59.21 10.51
C GLN A 9 -114.52 60.16 10.16
N LYS A 10 -115.57 60.24 10.99
CA LYS A 10 -116.64 61.24 10.85
C LYS A 10 -116.12 62.67 11.02
N ILE A 11 -115.18 62.92 11.92
CA ILE A 11 -114.54 64.24 12.10
C ILE A 11 -113.68 64.59 10.87
N ALA A 12 -112.94 63.63 10.31
CA ALA A 12 -112.17 63.83 9.08
C ALA A 12 -113.07 64.11 7.87
N GLU A 13 -114.17 63.36 7.72
CA GLU A 13 -115.19 63.62 6.69
C GLU A 13 -115.88 64.97 6.88
N LEU A 14 -116.19 65.36 8.12
CA LEU A 14 -116.78 66.67 8.42
C LEU A 14 -115.78 67.80 8.10
N ALA A 15 -114.49 67.59 8.37
CA ALA A 15 -113.42 68.52 8.05
C ALA A 15 -113.23 68.66 6.53
N GLU A 16 -113.27 67.55 5.78
CA GLU A 16 -113.27 67.60 4.30
C GLU A 16 -114.50 68.32 3.74
N LYS A 17 -115.69 68.05 4.29
CA LYS A 17 -116.93 68.76 3.89
C LYS A 17 -116.88 70.25 4.20
N ALA A 18 -116.44 70.63 5.40
CA ALA A 18 -116.27 72.04 5.78
C ALA A 18 -115.20 72.74 4.93
N HIS A 19 -114.11 72.04 4.59
CA HIS A 19 -113.03 72.58 3.77
C HIS A 19 -113.44 72.74 2.30
N THR A 20 -114.17 71.78 1.74
CA THR A 20 -114.72 71.88 0.38
C THR A 20 -115.79 72.96 0.27
N GLU A 21 -116.66 73.10 1.28
CA GLU A 21 -117.66 74.18 1.35
C GLU A 21 -117.00 75.56 1.50
N ALA A 22 -115.92 75.68 2.30
CA ALA A 22 -115.13 76.91 2.40
C ALA A 22 -114.47 77.29 1.06
N ILE A 23 -113.97 76.32 0.27
CA ILE A 23 -113.38 76.57 -1.06
C ILE A 23 -114.42 77.04 -2.08
N VAL A 24 -115.67 76.57 -1.97
CA VAL A 24 -116.77 76.97 -2.88
C VAL A 24 -117.23 78.40 -2.62
N ASN A 25 -117.13 78.89 -1.38
CA ASN A 25 -117.52 80.25 -0.96
C ASN A 25 -116.39 81.31 -1.09
N LEU A 26 -115.26 80.97 -1.73
CA LEU A 26 -114.15 81.90 -2.00
C LEU A 26 -114.33 82.60 -3.37
N ASP A 27 -113.91 83.86 -3.46
CA ASP A 27 -113.82 84.60 -4.73
C ASP A 27 -112.91 83.88 -5.75
N GLU A 28 -113.22 83.98 -7.05
CA GLU A 28 -112.55 83.24 -8.15
C GLU A 28 -111.02 83.44 -8.16
N THR A 29 -110.55 84.64 -7.84
CA THR A 29 -109.11 84.95 -7.68
C THR A 29 -108.46 84.10 -6.59
N THR A 30 -109.13 83.95 -5.45
CA THR A 30 -108.62 83.18 -4.29
C THR A 30 -108.63 81.68 -4.59
N LYS A 31 -109.62 81.19 -5.35
CA LYS A 31 -109.69 79.80 -5.82
C LYS A 31 -108.58 79.47 -6.83
N SER A 32 -108.26 80.39 -7.74
CA SER A 32 -107.12 80.27 -8.65
C SER A 32 -105.79 80.25 -7.89
N VAL A 33 -105.62 81.14 -6.91
CA VAL A 33 -104.44 81.17 -6.03
C VAL A 33 -104.32 79.89 -5.20
N TYR A 34 -105.43 79.31 -4.73
CA TYR A 34 -105.42 78.04 -4.01
C TYR A 34 -104.97 76.87 -4.91
N LYS A 35 -105.53 76.76 -6.13
CA LYS A 35 -105.11 75.72 -7.10
C LYS A 35 -103.63 75.84 -7.46
N GLU A 36 -103.14 77.07 -7.64
CA GLU A 36 -101.72 77.31 -7.90
C GLU A 36 -100.86 76.95 -6.68
N ASN A 37 -101.28 77.31 -5.46
CA ASN A 37 -100.57 76.88 -4.25
C ASN A 37 -100.54 75.35 -4.09
N VAL A 38 -101.61 74.64 -4.42
CA VAL A 38 -101.62 73.16 -4.42
C VAL A 38 -100.63 72.62 -5.45
N ARG A 39 -100.66 73.13 -6.69
CA ARG A 39 -99.71 72.72 -7.74
C ARG A 39 -98.26 73.01 -7.36
N LEU A 40 -97.99 74.19 -6.80
CA LEU A 40 -96.67 74.58 -6.32
C LEU A 40 -96.22 73.70 -5.15
N THR A 41 -97.15 73.32 -4.25
CA THR A 41 -96.87 72.41 -3.14
C THR A 41 -96.52 71.00 -3.64
N GLU A 42 -97.24 70.49 -4.64
CA GLU A 42 -96.93 69.20 -5.27
C GLU A 42 -95.58 69.21 -6.00
N ALA A 43 -95.29 70.27 -6.75
CA ALA A 43 -94.00 70.46 -7.41
C ALA A 43 -92.86 70.57 -6.39
N LEU A 44 -93.06 71.31 -5.30
CA LEU A 44 -92.10 71.42 -4.20
C LEU A 44 -91.85 70.07 -3.54
N ASN A 45 -92.90 69.28 -3.30
CA ASN A 45 -92.80 67.95 -2.69
C ASN A 45 -92.07 66.96 -3.62
N TYR A 46 -92.34 67.02 -4.93
CA TYR A 46 -91.60 66.25 -5.92
C TYR A 46 -90.11 66.62 -5.92
N HIS A 47 -89.78 67.91 -5.95
CA HIS A 47 -88.39 68.38 -5.90
C HIS A 47 -87.70 68.07 -4.57
N MET A 48 -88.41 68.10 -3.44
CA MET A 48 -87.88 67.64 -2.15
C MET A 48 -87.53 66.16 -2.18
N LYS A 49 -88.43 65.30 -2.69
CA LYS A 49 -88.18 63.85 -2.80
C LYS A 49 -87.03 63.53 -3.75
N GLU A 50 -86.96 64.21 -4.90
CA GLU A 50 -85.86 64.07 -5.84
C GLU A 50 -84.54 64.56 -5.22
N GLY A 51 -84.56 65.69 -4.52
CA GLY A 51 -83.41 66.21 -3.77
C GLY A 51 -82.93 65.24 -2.70
N ASP A 52 -83.85 64.60 -1.96
CA ASP A 52 -83.53 63.58 -0.96
C ASP A 52 -82.97 62.30 -1.61
N PHE A 53 -83.50 61.89 -2.77
CA PHE A 53 -82.99 60.75 -3.52
C PHE A 53 -81.58 61.01 -4.03
N LEU A 54 -81.37 62.15 -4.70
CA LEU A 54 -80.06 62.58 -5.17
C LEU A 54 -79.06 62.74 -4.02
N LYS A 55 -79.51 63.24 -2.86
CA LYS A 55 -78.67 63.35 -1.65
C LYS A 55 -78.23 61.98 -1.15
N LYS A 56 -79.14 61.01 -1.07
CA LYS A 56 -78.82 59.62 -0.67
C LYS A 56 -77.87 58.96 -1.66
N GLU A 57 -78.07 59.16 -2.96
CA GLU A 57 -77.20 58.60 -3.99
C GLU A 57 -75.81 59.25 -3.96
N ARG A 58 -75.75 60.58 -3.79
CA ARG A 58 -74.48 61.29 -3.57
C ARG A 58 -73.77 60.74 -2.33
N GLU A 59 -74.46 60.57 -1.20
CA GLU A 59 -73.88 60.00 0.02
C GLU A 59 -73.41 58.55 -0.15
N ARG A 60 -74.11 57.76 -0.96
CA ARG A 60 -73.71 56.39 -1.32
C ARG A 60 -72.43 56.42 -2.16
N LEU A 61 -72.41 57.21 -3.23
CA LEU A 61 -71.27 57.36 -4.11
C LEU A 61 -70.06 57.91 -3.36
N THR A 62 -70.21 58.90 -2.48
CA THR A 62 -69.10 59.42 -1.68
C THR A 62 -68.48 58.34 -0.80
N LYS A 63 -69.31 57.52 -0.13
CA LYS A 63 -68.82 56.40 0.69
C LYS A 63 -68.11 55.33 -0.16
N GLU A 64 -68.61 55.07 -1.37
CA GLU A 64 -67.99 54.13 -2.28
C GLU A 64 -66.65 54.66 -2.82
N THR A 65 -66.58 55.95 -3.15
CA THR A 65 -65.32 56.59 -3.56
C THR A 65 -64.28 56.60 -2.44
N GLU A 66 -64.68 56.81 -1.18
CA GLU A 66 -63.79 56.71 -0.02
C GLU A 66 -63.27 55.28 0.16
N LYS A 67 -64.15 54.28 0.15
CA LYS A 67 -63.74 52.86 0.25
C LYS A 67 -62.77 52.45 -0.86
N LEU A 68 -63.07 52.83 -2.11
CA LEU A 68 -62.20 52.53 -3.26
C LEU A 68 -60.84 53.23 -3.13
N LYS A 69 -60.81 54.43 -2.56
CA LYS A 69 -59.57 55.15 -2.29
C LYS A 69 -58.73 54.41 -1.24
N ASP A 70 -59.32 54.00 -0.12
CA ASP A 70 -58.62 53.25 0.93
C ASP A 70 -58.11 51.90 0.40
N GLU A 71 -58.94 51.18 -0.37
CA GLU A 71 -58.52 49.93 -1.02
C GLU A 71 -57.36 50.15 -1.99
N LYS A 72 -57.38 51.25 -2.77
CA LYS A 72 -56.30 51.59 -3.68
C LYS A 72 -55.01 51.86 -2.91
N GLU A 73 -55.07 52.65 -1.85
CA GLU A 73 -53.89 52.95 -1.01
C GLU A 73 -53.29 51.67 -0.41
N ILE A 74 -54.13 50.75 0.10
CA ILE A 74 -53.66 49.46 0.61
C ILE A 74 -53.02 48.62 -0.50
N LYS A 75 -53.65 48.53 -1.67
CA LYS A 75 -53.11 47.78 -2.82
C LYS A 75 -51.78 48.36 -3.28
N ASP A 76 -51.66 49.68 -3.32
CA ASP A 76 -50.42 50.37 -3.68
C ASP A 76 -49.30 50.05 -2.68
N LEU A 77 -49.57 50.06 -1.37
CA LEU A 77 -48.60 49.67 -0.34
C LEU A 77 -48.15 48.20 -0.49
N VAL A 78 -49.07 47.28 -0.73
CA VAL A 78 -48.76 45.86 -0.94
C VAL A 78 -47.90 45.65 -2.20
N VAL A 79 -48.20 46.37 -3.28
CA VAL A 79 -47.39 46.32 -4.51
C VAL A 79 -45.97 46.82 -4.23
N GLN A 80 -45.82 47.94 -3.51
CA GLN A 80 -44.50 48.46 -3.14
C GLN A 80 -43.72 47.45 -2.28
N GLU A 81 -44.36 46.83 -1.29
CA GLU A 81 -43.73 45.79 -0.47
C GLU A 81 -43.28 44.58 -1.32
N LYS A 82 -44.13 44.11 -2.24
CA LYS A 82 -43.79 43.00 -3.13
C LYS A 82 -42.65 43.34 -4.08
N ILE A 83 -42.56 44.59 -4.54
CA ILE A 83 -41.42 45.06 -5.35
C ILE A 83 -40.13 45.00 -4.54
N VAL A 84 -40.14 45.46 -3.29
CA VAL A 84 -38.96 45.41 -2.40
C VAL A 84 -38.56 43.95 -2.12
N GLN A 85 -39.51 43.08 -1.79
CA GLN A 85 -39.26 41.65 -1.59
C GLN A 85 -38.66 41.00 -2.86
N ASN A 86 -39.18 41.33 -4.05
CA ASN A 86 -38.66 40.79 -5.31
C ASN A 86 -37.22 41.26 -5.59
N LYS A 87 -36.89 42.52 -5.26
CA LYS A 87 -35.53 43.04 -5.37
C LYS A 87 -34.56 42.29 -4.45
N GLN A 88 -34.92 42.12 -3.18
CA GLN A 88 -34.11 41.36 -2.21
C GLN A 88 -33.90 39.90 -2.65
N GLN A 89 -34.96 39.24 -3.13
CA GLN A 89 -34.86 37.88 -3.67
C GLN A 89 -33.92 37.80 -4.88
N LYS A 90 -33.97 38.77 -5.80
CA LYS A 90 -33.06 38.83 -6.95
C LYS A 90 -31.61 39.01 -6.54
N GLU A 91 -31.34 39.85 -5.53
CA GLU A 91 -30.00 40.02 -4.97
C GLU A 91 -29.50 38.71 -4.35
N LEU A 92 -30.32 38.03 -3.55
CA LEU A 92 -29.96 36.73 -2.97
C LEU A 92 -29.69 35.67 -4.04
N ILE A 93 -30.51 35.60 -5.09
CA ILE A 93 -30.29 34.68 -6.22
C ILE A 93 -28.95 34.97 -6.88
N LYS A 94 -28.62 36.25 -7.10
CA LYS A 94 -27.34 36.66 -7.69
C LYS A 94 -26.16 36.24 -6.82
N GLU A 95 -26.21 36.50 -5.51
CA GLU A 95 -25.16 36.08 -4.58
C GLU A 95 -24.97 34.56 -4.55
N LEU A 96 -26.07 33.79 -4.57
CA LEU A 96 -26.01 32.34 -4.63
C LEU A 96 -25.41 31.84 -5.94
N GLN A 97 -25.76 32.46 -7.07
CA GLN A 97 -25.16 32.15 -8.37
C GLN A 97 -23.66 32.41 -8.40
N GLU A 98 -23.20 33.53 -7.83
CA GLU A 98 -21.77 33.85 -7.73
C GLU A 98 -21.03 32.84 -6.84
N LYS A 99 -21.64 32.41 -5.72
CA LYS A 99 -21.09 31.35 -4.87
C LYS A 99 -20.99 30.03 -5.60
N VAL A 100 -22.04 29.60 -6.30
CA VAL A 100 -22.04 28.36 -7.10
C VAL A 100 -20.95 28.44 -8.17
N GLN A 101 -20.85 29.53 -8.90
CA GLN A 101 -19.81 29.69 -9.93
C GLN A 101 -18.39 29.64 -9.35
N THR A 102 -18.19 30.21 -8.16
CA THR A 102 -16.89 30.18 -7.48
C THR A 102 -16.55 28.74 -7.05
N LEU A 103 -17.52 28.01 -6.51
CA LEU A 103 -17.36 26.61 -6.12
C LEU A 103 -17.10 25.71 -7.34
N GLU A 104 -17.81 25.91 -8.44
CA GLU A 104 -17.60 25.18 -9.70
C GLU A 104 -16.19 25.40 -10.25
N LYS A 105 -15.68 26.64 -10.20
CA LYS A 105 -14.30 26.96 -10.61
C LYS A 105 -13.28 26.29 -9.69
N ALA A 106 -13.47 26.36 -8.37
CA ALA A 106 -12.59 25.72 -7.41
C ALA A 106 -12.57 24.20 -7.60
N LEU A 107 -13.74 23.58 -7.78
CA LEU A 107 -13.87 22.15 -8.03
C LEU A 107 -13.20 21.75 -9.35
N SER A 108 -13.41 22.52 -10.43
CA SER A 108 -12.77 22.26 -11.72
C SER A 108 -11.25 22.30 -11.63
N HIS A 109 -10.71 23.26 -10.86
CA HIS A 109 -9.27 23.37 -10.61
C HIS A 109 -8.73 22.15 -9.87
N VAL A 110 -9.39 21.75 -8.77
CA VAL A 110 -8.99 20.56 -7.98
C VAL A 110 -9.06 19.28 -8.82
N ILE A 111 -10.07 19.12 -9.68
CA ILE A 111 -10.19 17.97 -10.57
C ILE A 111 -9.01 17.93 -11.56
N GLN A 112 -8.65 19.07 -12.16
CA GLN A 112 -7.50 19.15 -13.07
C GLN A 112 -6.19 18.81 -12.36
N GLU A 113 -5.95 19.38 -11.17
CA GLU A 113 -4.77 19.07 -10.38
C GLU A 113 -4.71 17.56 -10.06
N PHE A 114 -5.81 16.98 -9.61
CA PHE A 114 -5.89 15.56 -9.31
C PHE A 114 -5.63 14.67 -10.54
N GLU A 115 -6.15 15.04 -11.71
CA GLU A 115 -5.87 14.32 -12.96
C GLU A 115 -4.39 14.41 -13.35
N THR A 116 -3.78 15.59 -13.24
CA THR A 116 -2.35 15.77 -13.53
C THR A 116 -1.46 15.00 -12.56
N GLU A 117 -1.78 15.03 -11.26
CA GLU A 117 -1.07 14.30 -10.23
C GLU A 117 -1.21 12.78 -10.43
N LYS A 118 -2.42 12.30 -10.73
CA LYS A 118 -2.66 10.90 -11.06
C LYS A 118 -1.86 10.44 -12.27
N GLN A 119 -1.81 11.26 -13.33
CA GLN A 119 -1.00 10.96 -14.52
C GLN A 119 0.49 10.92 -14.18
N LEU A 120 0.98 11.90 -13.41
CA LEU A 120 2.38 11.95 -12.96
C LEU A 120 2.75 10.72 -12.14
N ILE A 121 1.93 10.35 -11.15
CA ILE A 121 2.12 9.14 -10.33
C ILE A 121 2.16 7.90 -11.20
N THR A 122 1.23 7.78 -12.15
CA THR A 122 1.16 6.61 -13.05
C THR A 122 2.40 6.50 -13.94
N VAL A 123 2.86 7.61 -14.52
CA VAL A 123 4.06 7.64 -15.35
C VAL A 123 5.30 7.33 -14.51
N ASN A 124 5.46 7.97 -13.35
CA ASN A 124 6.59 7.73 -12.46
C ASN A 124 6.66 6.27 -12.02
N ALA A 125 5.55 5.70 -11.53
CA ALA A 125 5.49 4.29 -11.13
C ALA A 125 5.82 3.35 -12.30
N ARG A 126 5.37 3.68 -13.52
CA ARG A 126 5.72 2.91 -14.72
C ARG A 126 7.22 3.00 -15.02
N THR A 127 7.81 4.19 -15.01
CA THR A 127 9.24 4.38 -15.29
C THR A 127 10.12 3.68 -14.25
N GLU A 128 9.74 3.74 -12.97
CA GLU A 128 10.43 3.06 -11.88
C GLU A 128 10.33 1.54 -12.03
N SER A 129 9.14 1.03 -12.37
CA SER A 129 8.93 -0.40 -12.63
C SER A 129 9.75 -0.90 -13.82
N GLU A 130 9.80 -0.12 -14.91
CA GLU A 130 10.63 -0.43 -16.09
C GLU A 130 12.13 -0.41 -15.75
N ALA A 131 12.59 0.56 -14.97
CA ALA A 131 13.98 0.63 -14.49
C ALA A 131 14.34 -0.57 -13.61
N ALA A 132 13.49 -0.91 -12.63
CA ALA A 132 13.66 -2.07 -11.76
C ALA A 132 13.68 -3.38 -12.57
N ARG A 133 12.83 -3.50 -13.60
CA ARG A 133 12.82 -4.66 -14.49
C ARG A 133 14.14 -4.82 -15.26
N ILE A 134 14.70 -3.70 -15.75
CA ILE A 134 16.00 -3.71 -16.42
C ILE A 134 17.10 -4.15 -15.45
N GLU A 135 17.11 -3.61 -14.23
CA GLU A 135 18.08 -4.00 -13.21
C GLU A 135 17.98 -5.49 -12.84
N LEU A 136 16.77 -6.00 -12.64
CA LEU A 136 16.53 -7.43 -12.41
C LEU A 136 17.10 -8.29 -13.55
N SER A 137 16.91 -7.88 -14.80
CA SER A 137 17.46 -8.61 -15.95
C SER A 137 18.99 -8.62 -15.96
N LYS A 138 19.63 -7.49 -15.58
CA LYS A 138 21.09 -7.39 -15.46
C LYS A 138 21.61 -8.28 -14.34
N LEU A 139 20.99 -8.24 -13.17
CA LEU A 139 21.36 -9.06 -12.02
C LEU A 139 21.20 -10.55 -12.32
N GLN A 140 20.10 -10.94 -12.97
CA GLN A 140 19.89 -12.33 -13.39
C GLN A 140 21.00 -12.80 -14.34
N ARG A 141 21.44 -11.95 -15.29
CA ARG A 141 22.56 -12.29 -16.18
C ARG A 141 23.89 -12.41 -15.44
N VAL A 142 24.14 -11.55 -14.45
CA VAL A 142 25.35 -11.66 -13.60
C VAL A 142 25.33 -12.97 -12.83
N ILE A 143 24.20 -13.35 -12.25
CA ILE A 143 24.04 -14.63 -11.56
C ILE A 143 24.34 -15.78 -12.51
N GLU A 144 23.76 -15.79 -13.72
CA GLU A 144 24.01 -16.86 -14.71
C GLU A 144 25.50 -17.00 -15.06
N MET A 145 26.19 -15.87 -15.28
CA MET A 145 27.62 -15.85 -15.55
C MET A 145 28.44 -16.36 -14.36
N LYS A 146 28.09 -15.94 -13.13
CA LYS A 146 28.73 -16.43 -11.90
C LYS A 146 28.49 -17.90 -11.65
N THR A 147 27.31 -18.42 -11.97
CA THR A 147 27.04 -19.87 -11.90
C THR A 147 27.89 -20.64 -12.92
N LYS A 148 28.06 -20.12 -14.14
CA LYS A 148 28.95 -20.74 -15.15
C LYS A 148 30.41 -20.74 -14.70
N GLU A 149 30.91 -19.63 -14.17
CA GLU A 149 32.27 -19.54 -13.59
C GLU A 149 32.44 -20.50 -12.42
N MET A 150 31.48 -20.53 -11.49
CA MET A 150 31.47 -21.45 -10.36
C MET A 150 31.51 -22.91 -10.80
N ASN A 151 30.73 -23.25 -11.84
CA ASN A 151 30.77 -24.60 -12.41
C ASN A 151 32.16 -24.92 -12.97
N LYS A 152 32.80 -24.01 -13.71
CA LYS A 152 34.18 -24.23 -14.19
C LYS A 152 35.16 -24.47 -13.04
N VAL A 153 35.06 -23.68 -11.96
CA VAL A 153 35.89 -23.87 -10.75
C VAL A 153 35.64 -25.23 -10.12
N LYS A 154 34.37 -25.67 -10.00
CA LYS A 154 34.02 -27.01 -9.50
C LYS A 154 34.62 -28.13 -10.35
N HIS A 155 34.56 -28.01 -11.69
CA HIS A 155 35.17 -29.00 -12.57
C HIS A 155 36.69 -29.03 -12.42
N LEU A 156 37.34 -27.87 -12.34
CA LEU A 156 38.78 -27.81 -12.12
C LEU A 156 39.18 -28.41 -10.76
N ALA A 157 38.45 -28.08 -9.70
CA ALA A 157 38.67 -28.63 -8.37
C ALA A 157 38.50 -30.16 -8.35
N LYS A 158 37.48 -30.67 -9.06
CA LYS A 158 37.29 -32.11 -9.24
C LYS A 158 38.47 -32.74 -9.99
N ASN A 159 38.91 -32.15 -11.10
CA ASN A 159 40.06 -32.67 -11.85
C ASN A 159 41.33 -32.72 -10.99
N ILE A 160 41.58 -31.68 -10.17
CA ILE A 160 42.72 -31.66 -9.25
C ILE A 160 42.59 -32.78 -8.20
N LEU A 161 41.39 -33.00 -7.68
CA LEU A 161 41.13 -34.08 -6.73
C LEU A 161 41.34 -35.45 -7.38
N ASP A 162 40.79 -35.67 -8.58
CA ASP A 162 40.94 -36.91 -9.33
C ASP A 162 42.42 -37.20 -9.62
N GLN A 163 43.18 -36.20 -10.09
CA GLN A 163 44.64 -36.30 -10.29
C GLN A 163 45.38 -36.61 -8.98
N ARG A 164 44.99 -35.98 -7.86
CA ARG A 164 45.58 -36.28 -6.55
C ARG A 164 45.29 -37.72 -6.13
N THR A 165 44.05 -38.18 -6.31
CA THR A 165 43.66 -39.56 -6.01
C THR A 165 44.44 -40.57 -6.87
N GLU A 166 44.65 -40.27 -8.16
CA GLU A 166 45.50 -41.09 -9.03
C GLU A 166 46.95 -41.16 -8.55
N LEU A 167 47.53 -40.02 -8.15
CA LEU A 167 48.88 -39.97 -7.58
C LEU A 167 48.97 -40.73 -6.25
N GLU A 168 48.00 -40.58 -5.36
CA GLU A 168 47.94 -41.31 -4.10
C GLU A 168 47.86 -42.83 -4.34
N ARG A 169 47.01 -43.27 -5.28
CA ARG A 169 46.93 -44.67 -5.70
C ARG A 169 48.27 -45.16 -6.24
N PHE A 170 48.93 -44.39 -7.10
CA PHE A 170 50.25 -44.73 -7.65
C PHE A 170 51.33 -44.87 -6.56
N PHE A 171 51.38 -43.96 -5.59
CA PHE A 171 52.34 -44.05 -4.48
C PHE A 171 52.08 -45.25 -3.58
N LEU A 172 50.80 -45.56 -3.28
CA LEU A 172 50.45 -46.74 -2.50
C LEU A 172 50.83 -48.03 -3.22
N GLU A 173 50.55 -48.12 -4.53
CA GLU A 173 50.92 -49.26 -5.38
C GLU A 173 52.45 -49.42 -5.48
N SER A 174 53.17 -48.32 -5.69
CA SER A 174 54.64 -48.31 -5.75
C SER A 174 55.26 -48.71 -4.41
N LEU A 175 54.72 -48.22 -3.29
CA LEU A 175 55.20 -48.60 -1.95
C LEU A 175 54.94 -50.08 -1.67
N GLU A 176 53.79 -50.61 -2.09
CA GLU A 176 53.48 -52.03 -1.97
C GLU A 176 54.43 -52.89 -2.80
N GLN A 177 54.69 -52.51 -4.05
CA GLN A 177 55.67 -53.18 -4.91
C GLN A 177 57.06 -53.19 -4.28
N VAL A 178 57.55 -52.04 -3.79
CA VAL A 178 58.86 -51.94 -3.15
C VAL A 178 58.93 -52.81 -1.89
N LYS A 179 57.89 -52.84 -1.07
CA LYS A 179 57.85 -53.74 0.11
C LYS A 179 57.94 -55.20 -0.30
N GLN A 180 57.23 -55.62 -1.35
CA GLN A 180 57.29 -56.99 -1.85
C GLN A 180 58.69 -57.33 -2.35
N GLU A 181 59.33 -56.42 -3.09
CA GLU A 181 60.71 -56.55 -3.55
C GLU A 181 61.72 -56.59 -2.39
N ILE A 182 61.52 -55.80 -1.33
CA ILE A 182 62.33 -55.89 -0.11
C ILE A 182 62.21 -57.29 0.48
N ILE A 183 60.99 -57.81 0.70
CA ILE A 183 60.79 -59.14 1.28
C ILE A 183 61.42 -60.23 0.39
N ALA A 184 61.27 -60.14 -0.93
CA ALA A 184 61.86 -61.06 -1.89
C ALA A 184 63.40 -61.02 -1.85
N ASN A 185 63.99 -59.82 -1.93
CA ASN A 185 65.43 -59.59 -1.87
C ASN A 185 66.02 -60.06 -0.54
N GLN A 186 65.38 -59.72 0.58
CA GLN A 186 65.76 -60.16 1.92
C GLN A 186 65.74 -61.70 2.06
N THR A 187 64.73 -62.36 1.48
CA THR A 187 64.61 -63.82 1.47
C THR A 187 65.70 -64.46 0.59
N GLN A 188 65.94 -63.90 -0.60
CA GLN A 188 66.98 -64.36 -1.52
C GLN A 188 68.37 -64.18 -0.93
N TYR A 189 68.70 -62.99 -0.42
CA TYR A 189 69.99 -62.70 0.21
C TYR A 189 70.26 -63.64 1.38
N ARG A 190 69.25 -63.94 2.21
CA ARG A 190 69.37 -64.93 3.28
C ARG A 190 69.71 -66.31 2.74
N ARG A 191 69.00 -66.77 1.70
CA ARG A 191 69.23 -68.08 1.06
C ARG A 191 70.63 -68.15 0.43
N ASP A 192 71.03 -67.13 -0.32
CA ASP A 192 72.31 -67.07 -1.02
C ASP A 192 73.48 -66.97 -0.03
N ALA A 193 73.35 -66.16 1.02
CA ALA A 193 74.35 -66.09 2.09
C ALA A 193 74.48 -67.43 2.85
N GLN A 194 73.37 -68.15 3.05
CA GLN A 194 73.38 -69.47 3.69
C GLN A 194 74.06 -70.51 2.78
N ALA A 195 73.71 -70.53 1.50
CA ALA A 195 74.32 -71.41 0.51
C ALA A 195 75.82 -71.14 0.37
N ALA A 196 76.23 -69.87 0.28
CA ALA A 196 77.64 -69.48 0.18
C ALA A 196 78.44 -69.85 1.43
N TYR A 197 77.86 -69.68 2.63
CA TYR A 197 78.49 -70.12 3.87
C TYR A 197 78.64 -71.64 3.93
N GLN A 198 77.58 -72.39 3.60
CA GLN A 198 77.61 -73.84 3.55
C GLN A 198 78.63 -74.36 2.52
N GLN A 199 78.69 -73.74 1.34
CA GLN A 199 79.66 -74.08 0.30
C GLN A 199 81.09 -73.84 0.77
N LYS A 200 81.37 -72.70 1.43
CA LYS A 200 82.70 -72.42 2.02
C LYS A 200 83.04 -73.39 3.14
N MET A 201 82.07 -73.78 3.97
CA MET A 201 82.26 -74.78 5.02
C MET A 201 82.61 -76.16 4.42
N MET A 202 81.88 -76.60 3.39
CA MET A 202 82.17 -77.84 2.67
C MET A 202 83.54 -77.82 1.97
N ALA A 203 83.92 -76.69 1.37
CA ALA A 203 85.22 -76.53 0.71
C ALA A 203 86.40 -76.60 1.71
N ALA A 204 86.26 -75.94 2.87
CA ALA A 204 87.24 -76.02 3.96
C ALA A 204 87.34 -77.45 4.54
N HIS A 205 86.20 -78.14 4.68
CA HIS A 205 86.17 -79.55 5.11
C HIS A 205 86.86 -80.48 4.10
N ALA A 206 86.80 -80.17 2.80
CA ALA A 206 87.51 -80.89 1.74
C ALA A 206 89.01 -80.49 1.63
N GLY A 207 89.53 -79.69 2.56
CA GLY A 207 90.94 -79.24 2.59
C GLY A 207 91.29 -78.14 1.58
N ARG A 208 90.28 -77.57 0.90
CA ARG A 208 90.45 -76.49 -0.09
C ARG A 208 90.06 -75.14 0.54
N GLY A 209 90.83 -74.69 1.52
CA GLY A 209 90.72 -73.38 2.16
C GLY A 209 90.45 -73.40 3.66
N GLU A 210 90.37 -72.22 4.27
CA GLU A 210 90.11 -72.02 5.70
C GLU A 210 88.61 -72.02 6.04
N TYR A 211 88.26 -72.47 7.25
CA TYR A 211 86.87 -72.45 7.73
C TYR A 211 86.34 -71.01 7.85
N PRO A 212 85.15 -70.70 7.30
CA PRO A 212 84.56 -69.37 7.41
C PRO A 212 84.20 -69.03 8.85
N LYS A 213 84.33 -67.74 9.23
CA LYS A 213 83.88 -67.23 10.54
C LYS A 213 82.40 -67.52 10.76
N ILE A 214 82.02 -67.97 11.95
CA ILE A 214 80.64 -68.32 12.31
C ILE A 214 79.73 -67.13 12.00
N ARG A 215 78.75 -67.36 11.11
CA ARG A 215 77.76 -66.39 10.69
C ARG A 215 76.38 -66.88 11.13
N THR A 216 75.61 -66.00 11.77
CA THR A 216 74.25 -66.32 12.23
C THR A 216 73.21 -65.90 11.21
N PHE A 217 72.22 -66.77 10.97
CA PHE A 217 71.11 -66.55 10.04
C PHE A 217 69.78 -66.23 10.75
N GLY A 218 69.73 -66.44 12.08
CA GLY A 218 68.61 -66.05 12.94
C GLY A 218 68.75 -64.61 13.46
N ASN A 219 67.62 -64.03 13.87
CA ASN A 219 67.60 -62.73 14.52
C ASN A 219 67.95 -62.92 16.02
N THR A 220 69.24 -62.93 16.34
CA THR A 220 69.73 -62.93 17.73
C THR A 220 70.53 -61.65 17.99
N GLU A 221 70.11 -60.87 18.98
CA GLU A 221 70.65 -59.53 19.30
C GLU A 221 72.13 -59.54 19.72
N THR A 222 72.63 -60.69 20.21
CA THR A 222 73.98 -60.86 20.73
C THR A 222 75.02 -61.23 19.66
N SER A 223 74.62 -61.44 18.41
CA SER A 223 75.55 -61.84 17.35
C SER A 223 76.29 -60.66 16.72
N THR A 224 77.62 -60.72 16.67
CA THR A 224 78.45 -59.68 16.03
C THR A 224 78.46 -59.80 14.50
N ASN A 225 78.30 -61.01 13.95
CA ASN A 225 78.36 -61.30 12.50
C ASN A 225 77.09 -62.03 12.04
N SER A 226 76.04 -61.25 11.77
CA SER A 226 74.71 -61.74 11.38
C SER A 226 74.29 -61.19 10.02
N VAL A 227 73.61 -62.01 9.22
CA VAL A 227 72.97 -61.57 7.96
C VAL A 227 72.03 -60.38 8.20
N PHE A 228 71.39 -60.34 9.37
CA PHE A 228 70.47 -59.27 9.75
C PHE A 228 71.16 -57.90 9.88
N LYS A 229 72.43 -57.86 10.32
CA LYS A 229 73.21 -56.62 10.40
C LYS A 229 73.56 -56.09 9.01
N ASP A 230 73.75 -56.97 8.03
CA ASP A 230 73.99 -56.57 6.64
C ASP A 230 72.72 -55.99 6.00
N MET A 231 71.55 -56.54 6.34
CA MET A 231 70.23 -56.03 5.90
C MET A 231 69.94 -54.66 6.53
N GLU A 232 70.22 -54.48 7.83
CA GLU A 232 70.11 -53.19 8.53
C GLU A 232 71.10 -52.15 7.97
N ALA A 233 72.30 -52.57 7.56
CA ALA A 233 73.26 -51.70 6.91
C ALA A 233 72.78 -51.24 5.52
N ALA A 234 72.09 -52.09 4.76
CA ALA A 234 71.47 -51.73 3.48
C ALA A 234 70.32 -50.71 3.63
N GLU A 235 69.69 -50.68 4.81
CA GLU A 235 68.65 -49.69 5.16
C GLU A 235 69.24 -48.31 5.49
N ARG A 236 70.51 -48.25 5.90
CA ARG A 236 71.18 -47.00 6.30
C ARG A 236 71.69 -46.24 5.08
N LEU A 237 71.43 -44.94 5.06
CA LEU A 237 71.83 -44.03 3.98
C LEU A 237 73.25 -43.49 4.19
N TYR A 238 74.23 -44.35 4.50
CA TYR A 238 75.63 -43.92 4.64
C TYR A 238 76.37 -44.17 3.31
N GLY A 239 76.91 -43.11 2.71
CA GLY A 239 77.86 -43.21 1.58
C GLY A 239 77.41 -42.65 0.23
N LEU A 240 76.20 -42.10 0.14
CA LEU A 240 75.67 -41.49 -1.08
C LEU A 240 76.04 -40.00 -1.16
N THR A 241 77.29 -39.69 -1.50
CA THR A 241 77.75 -38.30 -1.75
C THR A 241 77.76 -38.01 -3.26
N GLY A 242 76.74 -37.31 -3.78
CA GLY A 242 76.66 -36.95 -5.20
C GLY A 242 75.23 -36.86 -5.75
N LYS A 243 75.10 -36.72 -7.07
CA LYS A 243 73.83 -36.96 -7.77
C LYS A 243 73.59 -38.47 -7.78
N VAL A 244 72.55 -38.91 -7.08
CA VAL A 244 72.18 -40.33 -7.01
C VAL A 244 70.97 -40.54 -7.88
N ASP A 245 71.08 -41.43 -8.87
CA ASP A 245 69.93 -41.83 -9.67
C ASP A 245 69.12 -42.90 -8.94
N VAL A 246 67.82 -42.96 -9.21
CA VAL A 246 66.89 -43.92 -8.56
C VAL A 246 67.32 -45.38 -8.82
N GLY A 247 68.06 -45.64 -9.92
CA GLY A 247 68.62 -46.94 -10.23
C GLY A 247 69.66 -47.44 -9.22
N ASP A 248 70.41 -46.54 -8.59
CA ASP A 248 71.55 -46.86 -7.73
C ASP A 248 71.15 -47.14 -6.26
N LEU A 249 69.87 -46.96 -5.94
CA LEU A 249 69.33 -47.15 -4.58
C LEU A 249 68.93 -48.61 -4.32
N THR A 250 69.23 -49.09 -3.11
CA THR A 250 68.67 -50.36 -2.60
C THR A 250 67.15 -50.25 -2.48
N TRP A 251 66.45 -51.38 -2.47
CA TRP A 251 64.99 -51.37 -2.36
C TRP A 251 64.52 -50.71 -1.04
N GLU A 252 65.25 -50.92 0.05
CA GLU A 252 65.04 -50.29 1.35
C GLU A 252 65.20 -48.76 1.29
N GLN A 253 66.18 -48.27 0.52
CA GLN A 253 66.37 -46.84 0.30
C GLN A 253 65.29 -46.24 -0.61
N LYS A 254 64.85 -46.97 -1.65
CA LYS A 254 63.72 -46.58 -2.51
C LYS A 254 62.43 -46.44 -1.71
N GLU A 255 62.17 -47.32 -0.73
CA GLU A 255 61.01 -47.22 0.15
C GLU A 255 61.01 -45.92 0.96
N LYS A 256 62.16 -45.56 1.55
CA LYS A 256 62.31 -44.32 2.34
C LYS A 256 62.08 -43.08 1.49
N VAL A 257 62.61 -43.06 0.27
CA VAL A 257 62.38 -41.95 -0.68
C VAL A 257 60.92 -41.87 -1.08
N LEU A 258 60.25 -42.98 -1.40
CA LEU A 258 58.82 -42.98 -1.74
C LEU A 258 57.94 -42.54 -0.56
N ARG A 259 58.24 -42.99 0.67
CA ARG A 259 57.55 -42.53 1.89
C ARG A 259 57.76 -41.03 2.12
N TYR A 260 58.97 -40.54 1.90
CA TYR A 260 59.28 -39.11 1.99
C TYR A 260 58.52 -38.30 0.93
N LEU A 261 58.50 -38.75 -0.33
CA LEU A 261 57.76 -38.10 -1.41
C LEU A 261 56.25 -38.09 -1.14
N PHE A 262 55.69 -39.20 -0.64
CA PHE A 262 54.29 -39.29 -0.26
C PHE A 262 53.96 -38.35 0.92
N ALA A 263 54.81 -38.30 1.95
CA ALA A 263 54.66 -37.38 3.08
C ALA A 263 54.80 -35.90 2.65
N ARG A 264 55.72 -35.62 1.73
CA ARG A 264 55.93 -34.29 1.14
C ARG A 264 54.73 -33.85 0.30
N MET A 265 54.17 -34.75 -0.51
CA MET A 265 52.94 -34.52 -1.27
C MET A 265 51.74 -34.22 -0.35
N ASN A 266 51.64 -34.92 0.78
CA ASN A 266 50.59 -34.71 1.77
C ASN A 266 50.82 -33.49 2.69
N GLY A 267 51.85 -32.70 2.45
CA GLY A 267 52.07 -31.43 3.15
C GLY A 267 52.60 -31.55 4.58
N MET A 268 53.01 -32.75 5.03
CA MET A 268 53.46 -32.98 6.43
C MET A 268 54.78 -32.28 6.81
N GLN A 269 55.48 -31.61 5.87
CA GLN A 269 56.70 -30.83 6.16
C GLN A 269 56.56 -29.31 5.93
N GLN A 270 55.39 -28.78 5.56
CA GLN A 270 55.20 -27.34 5.37
C GLN A 270 54.56 -26.64 6.59
N SER A 271 55.11 -26.81 7.80
CA SER A 271 54.75 -25.97 8.96
C SER A 271 55.76 -24.85 9.26
N SER A 272 56.49 -24.36 8.26
CA SER A 272 57.35 -23.17 8.40
C SER A 272 57.25 -22.16 7.26
N ALA A 273 56.17 -22.18 6.47
CA ALA A 273 55.93 -21.17 5.44
C ALA A 273 54.48 -20.67 5.48
N SER A 274 54.32 -19.49 6.09
CA SER A 274 53.32 -18.45 5.84
C SER A 274 52.13 -18.83 4.93
N PHE A 275 50.94 -18.94 5.51
CA PHE A 275 49.68 -18.91 4.76
C PHE A 275 49.58 -17.59 3.96
N PRO A 276 49.29 -17.61 2.64
CA PRO A 276 48.92 -16.40 1.93
C PRO A 276 47.53 -15.95 2.39
N LYS A 277 47.45 -14.67 2.81
CA LYS A 277 46.20 -13.95 3.09
C LYS A 277 45.18 -14.20 1.98
N GLN A 278 43.97 -14.62 2.36
CA GLN A 278 42.81 -14.69 1.46
C GLN A 278 42.54 -13.33 0.81
N PRO A 279 42.04 -13.29 -0.43
CA PRO A 279 41.62 -12.04 -1.06
C PRO A 279 40.35 -11.52 -0.38
N ILE A 280 40.41 -10.27 0.06
CA ILE A 280 39.31 -9.51 0.64
C ILE A 280 38.21 -9.40 -0.42
N LEU A 281 37.04 -10.01 -0.15
CA LEU A 281 35.81 -9.75 -0.89
C LEU A 281 35.37 -8.29 -0.63
N PRO A 282 34.86 -7.56 -1.63
CA PRO A 282 34.35 -6.22 -1.40
C PRO A 282 33.10 -6.31 -0.51
N ALA A 283 33.16 -5.62 0.63
CA ALA A 283 32.02 -5.44 1.52
C ALA A 283 30.92 -4.69 0.77
N ILE A 284 29.79 -5.36 0.58
CA ILE A 284 28.53 -4.72 0.21
C ILE A 284 28.11 -3.89 1.41
N GLY A 285 28.31 -2.57 1.32
CA GLY A 285 27.83 -1.62 2.30
C GLY A 285 26.31 -1.58 2.30
N ASN A 286 25.69 -2.10 3.35
CA ASN A 286 24.35 -1.72 3.77
C ASN A 286 24.19 -2.02 5.27
N SER A 287 24.30 -0.97 6.08
CA SER A 287 23.50 -0.72 7.29
C SER A 287 24.06 0.49 8.04
N ASN A 288 23.42 1.65 7.82
CA ASN A 288 23.38 2.71 8.82
C ASN A 288 22.68 2.14 10.05
N GLN A 289 23.44 1.81 11.08
CA GLN A 289 22.95 1.69 12.45
C GLN A 289 23.68 2.75 13.28
N SER A 290 22.97 3.87 13.48
CA SER A 290 23.35 4.91 14.44
C SER A 290 23.28 4.31 15.84
N ALA A 291 24.44 4.17 16.48
CA ALA A 291 24.55 3.93 17.91
C ALA A 291 24.56 5.28 18.63
N LEU A 292 23.51 5.58 19.39
CA LEU A 292 23.51 6.64 20.40
C LEU A 292 23.16 6.02 21.75
N LYS A 293 24.07 6.26 22.71
CA LYS A 293 24.00 5.87 24.12
C LYS A 293 22.89 6.64 24.85
N PRO A 294 22.40 6.11 25.99
CA PRO A 294 21.40 6.77 26.82
C PRO A 294 22.03 7.87 27.68
N THR A 295 21.30 8.96 27.90
CA THR A 295 21.62 9.98 28.91
C THR A 295 20.32 10.37 29.60
N GLU A 296 20.32 10.26 30.93
CA GLU A 296 19.24 10.65 31.84
C GLU A 296 19.38 12.12 32.25
N GLU A 297 18.21 12.72 32.51
CA GLU A 297 17.90 13.94 33.28
C GLU A 297 18.38 15.31 32.74
N THR A 298 17.44 16.19 32.35
CA THR A 298 16.77 17.17 33.24
C THR A 298 15.65 17.95 32.50
N ASP A 299 14.77 18.54 33.30
CA ASP A 299 13.50 19.21 33.02
C ASP A 299 13.51 20.47 32.13
N GLU A 300 12.27 20.90 31.84
CA GLU A 300 11.79 22.24 31.48
C GLU A 300 11.55 22.58 29.99
N ASP A 301 10.27 22.43 29.63
CA ASP A 301 9.38 23.45 29.05
C ASP A 301 9.50 23.91 27.59
N THR A 302 8.31 24.15 27.02
CA THR A 302 7.98 24.89 25.78
C THR A 302 8.27 24.19 24.44
N ASP A 303 7.28 23.49 23.88
CA ASP A 303 6.43 24.09 22.85
C ASP A 303 5.37 23.14 22.29
N LYS A 304 4.14 23.65 22.23
CA LYS A 304 2.96 23.00 21.65
C LYS A 304 2.98 23.21 20.14
N THR A 305 3.14 22.15 19.35
CA THR A 305 2.58 22.12 17.99
C THR A 305 2.29 20.68 17.56
N PHE A 306 1.13 20.48 16.93
CA PHE A 306 0.55 19.25 16.35
C PHE A 306 -0.42 18.44 17.22
N ILE A 307 -1.67 18.93 17.23
CA ILE A 307 -2.89 18.11 17.27
C ILE A 307 -3.01 17.41 15.91
N THR A 308 -2.85 16.09 15.89
CA THR A 308 -3.64 15.11 15.11
C THR A 308 -3.18 13.70 15.46
N GLN A 309 -3.64 13.18 16.58
CA GLN A 309 -3.77 11.73 16.78
C GLN A 309 -5.16 11.49 17.37
N VAL A 310 -6.13 11.26 16.49
CA VAL A 310 -7.38 10.63 16.87
C VAL A 310 -7.14 9.12 16.79
N ASN A 311 -7.08 8.50 17.96
CA ASN A 311 -7.15 7.06 18.13
C ASN A 311 -8.54 6.61 17.67
N MET A 312 -8.66 6.07 16.45
CA MET A 312 -9.95 5.56 15.95
C MET A 312 -10.19 4.15 16.49
N ASP A 313 -11.06 4.05 17.49
CA ASP A 313 -11.60 2.80 18.02
C ASP A 313 -12.37 2.05 16.92
N PHE A 314 -11.82 0.91 16.49
CA PHE A 314 -12.31 0.08 15.37
C PHE A 314 -13.66 -0.61 15.63
N LYS A 315 -14.30 -0.37 16.79
CA LYS A 315 -15.60 -0.95 17.15
C LYS A 315 -16.82 -0.18 16.64
N ALA A 316 -16.65 1.05 16.17
CA ALA A 316 -17.77 1.87 15.67
C ALA A 316 -18.14 1.60 14.20
N VAL A 317 -17.23 1.03 13.42
CA VAL A 317 -17.44 0.81 11.97
C VAL A 317 -18.39 -0.37 11.71
N GLU A 318 -18.39 -1.38 12.59
CA GLU A 318 -19.25 -2.56 12.45
C GLU A 318 -20.74 -2.26 12.76
N ALA A 319 -21.01 -1.23 13.56
CA ALA A 319 -22.36 -0.77 13.88
C ALA A 319 -23.02 0.03 12.75
N LEU A 320 -22.24 0.64 11.85
CA LEU A 320 -22.77 1.40 10.71
C LEU A 320 -23.04 0.51 9.49
N GLN A 321 -22.34 -0.62 9.37
CA GLN A 321 -22.57 -1.59 8.29
C GLN A 321 -23.93 -2.30 8.42
N SER A 322 -24.44 -2.49 9.65
CA SER A 322 -25.72 -3.17 9.91
C SER A 322 -26.95 -2.28 9.70
N VAL A 323 -26.80 -0.96 9.76
CA VAL A 323 -27.90 0.00 9.54
C VAL A 323 -28.14 0.24 8.03
N ILE A 324 -27.09 0.18 7.20
CA ILE A 324 -27.19 0.41 5.75
C ILE A 324 -27.87 -0.78 5.04
N VAL A 325 -27.77 -2.00 5.56
CA VAL A 325 -28.40 -3.18 4.95
C VAL A 325 -29.93 -3.20 5.15
N ASN A 326 -30.47 -2.50 6.15
CA ASN A 326 -31.89 -2.54 6.48
C ASN A 326 -32.77 -1.46 5.80
N LEU A 327 -32.21 -0.61 4.93
CA LEU A 327 -32.98 0.39 4.16
C LEU A 327 -33.26 -0.03 2.69
N GLY A 328 -32.85 -1.24 2.30
CA GLY A 328 -32.94 -1.72 0.91
C GLY A 328 -34.12 -2.66 0.59
N GLN A 329 -35.03 -2.95 1.52
CA GLN A 329 -36.16 -3.86 1.28
C GLN A 329 -37.49 -3.20 1.63
N ALA A 330 -38.13 -2.59 0.63
CA ALA A 330 -39.57 -2.36 0.61
C ALA A 330 -40.20 -3.25 -0.49
N PRO A 331 -41.34 -3.90 -0.22
CA PRO A 331 -41.88 -4.96 -1.08
C PRO A 331 -42.60 -4.39 -2.30
N GLN A 332 -42.26 -4.89 -3.49
CA GLN A 332 -43.08 -4.74 -4.68
C GLN A 332 -44.28 -5.70 -4.59
N SER A 333 -45.47 -5.17 -4.33
CA SER A 333 -46.70 -5.84 -4.75
C SER A 333 -47.85 -4.85 -4.96
N ALA A 334 -48.54 -5.07 -6.08
CA ALA A 334 -49.87 -4.58 -6.44
C ALA A 334 -50.03 -3.12 -6.91
N VAL A 335 -49.84 -2.90 -8.23
CA VAL A 335 -50.72 -1.99 -8.99
C VAL A 335 -51.08 -2.66 -10.31
N LYS A 336 -52.31 -3.19 -10.37
CA LYS A 336 -53.00 -3.67 -11.56
C LYS A 336 -53.90 -2.50 -11.99
N VAL A 337 -53.62 -1.86 -13.13
CA VAL A 337 -54.52 -0.86 -13.72
C VAL A 337 -54.82 -1.25 -15.15
N GLN A 338 -56.12 -1.25 -15.44
CA GLN A 338 -56.80 -1.72 -16.63
C GLN A 338 -56.49 -0.86 -17.85
N GLU A 339 -56.21 -1.51 -18.97
CA GLU A 339 -56.35 -0.90 -20.30
C GLU A 339 -57.85 -0.75 -20.62
N ALA A 340 -58.27 0.49 -20.86
CA ALA A 340 -59.56 0.82 -21.43
C ALA A 340 -59.34 1.66 -22.70
N HIS A 341 -60.11 1.31 -23.73
CA HIS A 341 -60.24 1.94 -25.05
C HIS A 341 -60.06 3.46 -25.09
N VAL A 342 -59.34 3.95 -26.11
CA VAL A 342 -59.88 4.68 -27.29
C VAL A 342 -58.96 4.43 -28.49
#